data_AF-A0A4C1VYC9-F1
#
_entry.id   AF-A0A4C1VYC9-F1
#
_cell.length_a   1.000
_cell.length_b   1.000
_cell.length_c   1.000
_cell.angle_alpha   90.00
_cell.angle_beta   90.00
_cell.angle_gamma   90.00
#
_symmetry.space_group_name_H-M   'P 1'
#
loop_
_entity.id
_entity.type
_entity.pdbx_description
1 polymer ?
#
loop_
_entity_poly.entity_id
_entity_poly.type
_entity_poly.pdbx_seq_one_letter_code
_entity_poly.pdbx_strand_id
1 'polypeptide(L)'
;MGERRGIISLTFSLDPFCTVFQSELYALHRAILLIKSKTEPKFSVFNDSKASLELLMYSKAKHLLAKSVRENISKIRAENREVQLFWLKAQTAGNERADELAKIAALRSDMPPDNDKVPLS
;
A
#
# COMPACT_ATOMS: atom_id res chain seq x y z
N MET A 1 23.34 3.93 -25.41
CA MET A 1 23.05 5.18 -24.68
C MET A 1 22.32 4.78 -23.41
N GLY A 2 23.05 4.65 -22.30
CA GLY A 2 22.51 4.06 -21.06
C GLY A 2 21.64 5.07 -20.30
N GLU A 3 20.37 4.74 -20.15
CA GLU A 3 19.41 5.53 -19.39
C GLU A 3 19.83 5.50 -17.89
N ARG A 4 20.25 6.65 -17.35
CA ARG A 4 20.51 6.77 -15.91
C ARG A 4 19.17 6.65 -15.19
N ARG A 5 18.88 5.48 -14.62
CA ARG A 5 17.78 5.29 -13.65
C ARG A 5 18.14 6.05 -12.37
N GLY A 6 17.81 7.34 -12.33
CA GLY A 6 17.89 8.14 -11.11
C GLY A 6 16.81 7.68 -10.12
N ILE A 7 17.19 7.42 -8.87
CA ILE A 7 16.21 7.21 -7.80
C ILE A 7 15.59 8.57 -7.50
N ILE A 8 14.27 8.70 -7.69
CA ILE A 8 13.51 9.90 -7.34
C ILE A 8 12.81 9.64 -6.00
N SER A 9 13.18 10.41 -4.97
CA SER A 9 12.49 10.41 -3.69
C SER A 9 11.73 11.73 -3.52
N LEU A 10 10.44 11.65 -3.18
CA LEU A 10 9.58 12.81 -2.93
C LEU A 10 8.99 12.68 -1.53
N THR A 11 9.14 13.72 -0.71
CA THR A 11 8.58 13.80 0.64
C THR A 11 7.66 15.00 0.74
N PHE A 12 6.50 14.82 1.39
CA PHE A 12 5.51 15.87 1.56
C PHE A 12 5.14 16.01 3.03
N SER A 13 5.14 17.25 3.53
CA SER A 13 4.55 17.55 4.84
C SER A 13 3.03 17.64 4.69
N LEU A 14 2.32 17.00 5.61
CA LEU A 14 0.87 17.02 5.70
C LEU A 14 0.47 17.70 7.01
N ASP A 15 -0.80 18.09 7.07
CA ASP A 15 -1.39 18.66 8.28
C ASP A 15 -1.21 17.68 9.47
N PRO A 16 -0.84 18.15 10.68
CA PRO A 16 -0.68 17.29 11.86
C PRO A 16 -1.90 16.42 12.20
N PHE A 17 -3.10 16.82 11.77
CA PHE A 17 -4.34 16.07 11.97
C PHE A 17 -4.61 15.03 10.87
N CYS A 18 -3.73 14.91 9.87
CA CYS A 18 -3.85 13.86 8.86
C CYS A 18 -3.68 12.48 9.48
N THR A 19 -4.64 11.59 9.21
CA THR A 19 -4.51 10.19 9.60
C THR A 19 -3.48 9.48 8.73
N VAL A 20 -2.95 8.35 9.22
CA VAL A 20 -2.07 7.46 8.43
C VAL A 20 -2.73 7.08 7.10
N PHE A 21 -4.03 6.78 7.14
CA PHE A 21 -4.77 6.47 5.92
C PHE A 21 -4.79 7.64 4.92
N GLN A 22 -5.01 8.87 5.39
CA GLN A 22 -5.00 10.06 4.53
C GLN A 22 -3.61 10.33 3.94
N SER A 23 -2.55 10.13 4.72
CA SER A 23 -1.18 10.33 4.25
C SER A 23 -0.78 9.30 3.19
N GLU A 24 -1.11 8.03 3.41
CA GLU A 24 -0.87 6.94 2.45
C GLU A 24 -1.65 7.16 1.14
N LEU A 25 -2.94 7.51 1.24
CA LEU A 25 -3.76 7.80 0.06
C LEU A 25 -3.24 9.04 -0.71
N TYR A 26 -2.74 10.05 0.01
CA TYR A 26 -2.12 11.22 -0.62
C TYR A 26 -0.79 10.87 -1.28
N ALA A 27 0.06 10.07 -0.65
CA ALA A 27 1.32 9.59 -1.22
C ALA A 27 1.05 8.83 -2.54
N LEU A 28 0.06 7.94 -2.53
CA LEU A 28 -0.38 7.21 -3.73
C LEU A 28 -0.85 8.16 -4.83
N HIS A 29 -1.63 9.19 -4.48
CA HIS A 29 -2.03 10.24 -5.42
C HIS A 29 -0.84 10.97 -6.04
N ARG A 30 0.17 11.35 -5.24
CA ARG A 30 1.39 12.00 -5.74
C ARG A 30 2.21 11.08 -6.63
N ALA A 31 2.29 9.79 -6.31
CA ALA A 31 2.96 8.80 -7.15
C ALA A 31 2.30 8.69 -8.54
N ILE A 32 0.97 8.64 -8.61
CA ILE A 32 0.25 8.60 -9.88
C ILE A 32 0.43 9.89 -10.70
N LEU A 33 0.44 11.06 -10.06
CA LEU A 33 0.73 12.32 -10.74
C LEU A 33 2.15 12.37 -11.31
N LEU A 34 3.14 11.83 -10.58
CA LEU A 34 4.50 11.69 -11.09
C LEU A 34 4.53 10.77 -12.31
N ILE A 35 3.87 9.60 -12.23
CA ILE A 35 3.78 8.68 -13.37
C ILE A 35 3.14 9.35 -14.59
N LYS A 36 2.12 10.17 -14.39
CA LYS A 36 1.48 10.91 -15.48
C LYS A 36 2.45 11.85 -16.20
N SER A 37 3.42 12.44 -15.50
CA SER A 37 4.44 13.31 -16.11
C SER A 37 5.61 12.55 -16.75
N LYS A 38 5.55 11.22 -16.76
CA LYS A 38 6.57 10.31 -17.29
C LYS A 38 6.13 9.74 -18.63
N THR A 39 7.06 9.19 -19.40
CA THR A 39 6.82 8.70 -20.78
C THR A 39 6.98 7.19 -20.89
N GLU A 40 7.47 6.55 -19.84
CA GLU A 40 7.72 5.13 -19.79
C GLU A 40 6.40 4.36 -19.96
N PRO A 41 6.43 3.18 -20.60
CA PRO A 41 5.22 2.47 -20.98
C PRO A 41 4.59 1.69 -19.81
N LYS A 42 5.35 1.40 -18.75
CA LYS A 42 4.90 0.55 -17.64
C LYS A 42 5.43 1.04 -16.30
N PHE A 43 4.56 1.03 -15.30
CA PHE A 43 4.88 1.39 -13.92
C PHE A 43 4.31 0.38 -12.94
N SER A 44 5.13 0.07 -11.93
CA SER A 44 4.72 -0.70 -10.74
C SER A 44 4.72 0.24 -9.55
N VAL A 45 3.57 0.41 -8.92
CA VAL A 45 3.40 1.23 -7.73
C VAL A 45 3.21 0.32 -6.54
N PHE A 46 4.05 0.50 -5.53
CA PHE A 46 4.00 -0.26 -4.30
C PHE A 46 3.45 0.62 -3.20
N ASN A 47 2.41 0.15 -2.53
CA ASN A 47 1.73 0.87 -1.46
C ASN A 47 1.53 -0.07 -0.27
N ASP A 48 1.90 0.37 0.93
CA ASP A 48 1.79 -0.41 2.15
C ASP A 48 0.39 -0.40 2.77
N SER A 49 -0.41 0.61 2.44
CA SER A 49 -1.81 0.71 2.85
C SER A 49 -2.72 -0.21 2.05
N LYS A 50 -3.16 -1.32 2.66
CA LYS A 50 -4.20 -2.18 2.08
C LYS A 50 -5.50 -1.40 1.86
N ALA A 51 -5.89 -0.59 2.85
CA ALA A 51 -7.13 0.20 2.81
C ALA A 51 -7.14 1.20 1.65
N SER A 52 -6.01 1.85 1.34
CA SER A 52 -5.92 2.78 0.22
C SER A 52 -6.11 2.07 -1.12
N LEU A 53 -5.56 0.87 -1.28
CA LEU A 53 -5.73 0.05 -2.48
C LEU A 53 -7.15 -0.47 -2.64
N GLU A 54 -7.75 -0.98 -1.56
CA GLU A 54 -9.15 -1.42 -1.54
C GLU A 54 -10.10 -0.27 -1.89
N LEU A 55 -9.83 0.95 -1.41
CA LEU A 55 -10.61 2.14 -1.75
C LEU A 55 -10.57 2.47 -3.25
N LEU A 56 -9.45 2.19 -3.93
CA LEU A 56 -9.35 2.37 -5.38
C LEU A 56 -10.13 1.31 -6.14
N MET A 57 -10.15 0.07 -5.66
CA MET A 57 -10.92 -1.03 -6.25
C MET A 57 -12.43 -0.80 -6.13
N TYR A 58 -12.88 -0.13 -5.07
CA TYR A 58 -14.29 0.17 -4.87
C TYR A 58 -14.74 1.40 -5.68
N SER A 59 -15.28 1.17 -6.88
CA SER A 59 -15.68 2.21 -7.83
C SER A 59 -16.73 3.20 -7.30
N LYS A 60 -17.58 2.77 -6.36
CA LYS A 60 -18.65 3.59 -5.76
C LYS A 60 -18.18 4.49 -4.60
N ALA A 61 -16.92 4.39 -4.16
CA ALA A 61 -16.43 5.23 -3.07
C ALA A 61 -16.40 6.71 -3.48
N LYS A 62 -17.04 7.55 -2.66
CA LYS A 62 -17.17 9.01 -2.84
C LYS A 62 -15.90 9.80 -2.49
N HIS A 63 -14.82 9.14 -2.09
CA HIS A 63 -13.60 9.81 -1.68
C HIS A 63 -12.96 10.56 -2.86
N LEU A 64 -12.84 11.88 -2.76
CA LEU A 64 -12.37 12.76 -3.84
C LEU A 64 -10.97 12.41 -4.33
N LEU A 65 -10.02 12.18 -3.41
CA LEU A 65 -8.66 11.74 -3.79
C LEU A 65 -8.66 10.40 -4.53
N ALA A 66 -9.36 9.39 -4.03
CA ALA A 66 -9.45 8.10 -4.72
C ALA A 66 -10.08 8.23 -6.12
N LYS A 67 -11.09 9.10 -6.29
CA LYS A 67 -11.65 9.42 -7.60
C LYS A 67 -10.58 10.02 -8.53
N SER A 68 -9.84 11.02 -8.07
CA SER A 68 -8.73 11.63 -8.83
C SER A 68 -7.66 10.61 -9.22
N VAL A 69 -7.28 9.72 -8.29
CA VAL A 69 -6.31 8.65 -8.54
C VAL A 69 -6.80 7.73 -9.66
N ARG A 70 -8.04 7.24 -9.57
CA ARG A 70 -8.65 6.37 -10.60
C ARG A 70 -8.70 7.07 -11.95
N GLU A 71 -9.14 8.33 -12.00
CA GLU A 71 -9.21 9.10 -13.24
C GLU A 71 -7.83 9.29 -13.90
N ASN A 72 -6.80 9.59 -13.12
CA ASN A 72 -5.45 9.71 -13.66
C ASN A 72 -4.90 8.36 -14.15
N ILE A 73 -5.15 7.26 -13.43
CA ILE A 73 -4.82 5.91 -13.92
C ILE A 73 -5.53 5.62 -15.24
N SER A 74 -6.81 5.94 -15.37
CA SER A 74 -7.55 5.76 -16.63
C SER A 74 -6.98 6.60 -17.77
N LYS A 75 -6.55 7.84 -17.51
CA LYS A 75 -5.89 8.70 -18.52
C LYS A 75 -4.56 8.09 -18.98
N ILE A 76 -3.73 7.61 -18.04
CA ILE A 76 -2.48 6.92 -18.38
C ILE A 76 -2.76 5.67 -19.23
N ARG A 77 -3.79 4.89 -18.90
CA ARG A 77 -4.19 3.71 -19.69
C ARG A 77 -4.70 4.08 -21.08
N ALA A 78 -5.38 5.21 -21.24
CA ALA A 78 -5.82 5.71 -22.54
C ALA A 78 -4.64 6.09 -23.46
N GLU A 79 -3.47 6.38 -22.88
CA GLU A 79 -2.20 6.58 -23.60
C GLU A 79 -1.48 5.26 -23.94
N ASN A 80 -2.15 4.11 -23.81
CA ASN A 80 -1.58 2.75 -23.96
C ASN A 80 -0.42 2.44 -22.99
N ARG A 81 -0.45 3.03 -21.79
CA ARG A 81 0.54 2.78 -20.73
C ARG A 81 -0.04 1.94 -19.60
N GLU A 82 0.80 1.12 -18.99
CA GLU A 82 0.40 0.18 -17.95
C GLU A 82 0.75 0.70 -16.54
N VAL A 83 -0.21 0.66 -15.63
CA VAL A 83 -0.01 0.96 -14.20
C VAL A 83 -0.51 -0.23 -13.38
N GLN A 84 0.42 -0.87 -12.68
CA GLN A 84 0.16 -1.98 -11.77
C GLN A 84 0.29 -1.48 -10.32
N LEU A 85 -0.70 -1.80 -9.49
CA LEU A 85 -0.69 -1.48 -8.06
C LEU A 85 -0.42 -2.75 -7.28
N PHE A 86 0.56 -2.70 -6.38
CA PHE A 86 0.93 -3.81 -5.51
C PHE A 86 0.78 -3.40 -4.05
N TRP A 87 0.19 -4.31 -3.27
CA TRP A 87 0.18 -4.18 -1.82
C TRP A 87 1.49 -4.72 -1.25
N LEU A 88 2.25 -3.85 -0.59
CA LEU A 88 3.34 -4.29 0.27
C LEU A 88 2.78 -4.51 1.67
N LYS A 89 2.81 -5.75 2.16
CA LYS A 89 2.51 -5.98 3.57
C LYS A 89 3.65 -5.37 4.39
N ALA A 90 3.45 -4.17 4.94
CA ALA A 90 4.36 -3.64 5.93
C ALA A 90 4.34 -4.57 7.14
N GLN A 91 5.49 -5.17 7.47
CA GLN A 91 5.70 -5.76 8.78
C GLN A 91 5.72 -4.61 9.79
N THR A 92 4.60 -4.38 10.46
CA THR A 92 4.61 -3.52 11.63
C THR A 92 5.47 -4.21 12.68
N ALA A 93 6.40 -3.48 13.31
CA ALA A 93 7.31 -4.04 14.33
C ALA A 93 6.56 -4.75 15.48
N GLY A 94 5.29 -4.40 15.72
CA GLY A 94 4.41 -5.10 16.65
C GLY A 94 3.98 -6.50 16.17
N ASN A 95 3.73 -6.67 14.87
CA ASN A 95 3.39 -7.98 14.31
C ASN A 95 4.61 -8.89 14.23
N GLU A 96 5.81 -8.34 14.02
CA GLU A 96 7.05 -9.13 14.11
C GLU A 96 7.26 -9.72 15.51
N ARG A 97 7.07 -8.92 16.57
CA ARG A 97 7.16 -9.43 17.95
C ARG A 97 6.07 -10.44 18.26
N ALA A 98 4.84 -10.23 17.80
CA ALA A 98 3.75 -11.18 17.98
C ALA A 98 4.03 -12.50 17.23
N ASP A 99 4.50 -12.44 15.99
CA ASP A 99 4.87 -13.60 15.18
C ASP A 99 6.09 -14.33 15.75
N GLU A 100 7.06 -13.59 16.32
CA GLU A 100 8.23 -14.14 17.01
C GLU A 100 7.82 -14.86 18.30
N LEU A 101 6.96 -14.25 19.13
CA LEU A 101 6.40 -14.89 20.32
C LEU A 101 5.57 -16.13 19.97
N ALA A 102 4.77 -16.08 18.90
CA ALA A 102 4.02 -17.24 18.42
C ALA A 102 4.95 -18.37 17.94
N LYS A 103 6.04 -18.05 17.24
CA LYS A 103 7.07 -19.03 16.84
C LYS A 103 7.80 -19.62 18.05
N ILE A 104 8.19 -18.79 19.02
CA ILE A 104 8.83 -19.24 20.26
C ILE A 104 7.88 -20.16 21.04
N ALA A 105 6.60 -19.80 21.15
CA ALA A 105 5.59 -20.64 21.78
C ALA A 105 5.37 -21.97 21.03
N ALA A 106 5.37 -21.95 19.69
CA ALA A 106 5.24 -23.16 18.87
C ALA A 106 6.46 -24.10 18.94
N LEU A 107 7.65 -23.58 19.25
CA LEU A 107 8.89 -24.35 19.40
C LEU A 107 9.07 -24.93 20.81
N ARG A 108 8.26 -24.49 21.78
CA ARG A 108 8.26 -24.96 23.16
C ARG A 108 7.27 -26.12 23.32
N SER A 109 7.79 -27.36 23.30
CA SER A 109 6.99 -28.60 23.49
C SER A 109 6.58 -28.86 24.95
N ASP A 110 6.94 -27.96 25.87
CA ASP A 110 6.76 -28.01 27.31
C ASP A 110 5.55 -27.21 27.82
N MET A 111 4.82 -26.50 26.94
CA MET A 111 3.62 -25.74 27.30
C MET A 111 2.35 -26.47 26.84
N PRO A 112 1.38 -26.73 27.74
CA PRO A 112 0.08 -27.25 27.32
C PRO A 112 -0.63 -26.21 26.43
N PRO A 113 -1.28 -26.63 25.33
CA PRO A 113 -1.98 -25.71 24.45
C PRO A 113 -3.17 -25.06 25.18
N ASP A 114 -3.14 -23.73 25.34
CA ASP A 114 -4.24 -22.91 25.88
C ASP A 114 -5.32 -22.71 24.79
N ASN A 115 -5.91 -23.81 24.33
CA ASN A 115 -6.94 -23.85 23.28
C ASN A 115 -8.37 -23.79 23.84
N ASP A 116 -8.54 -23.70 25.16
CA ASP A 116 -9.86 -23.79 25.82
C ASP A 116 -10.76 -22.56 25.62
N LYS A 117 -10.29 -21.53 24.90
CA LYS A 117 -11.03 -20.27 24.66
C LYS A 117 -11.34 -19.97 23.20
N VAL A 118 -10.95 -20.85 22.27
CA VAL A 118 -11.30 -20.66 20.85
C VAL A 118 -12.51 -21.55 20.54
N PRO A 119 -13.72 -21.00 20.38
CA PRO A 119 -14.87 -21.81 20.01
C PRO A 119 -14.63 -22.39 18.62
N LEU A 120 -14.57 -23.72 18.54
CA LEU A 120 -14.66 -24.44 17.28
C LEU A 120 -16.11 -24.28 16.77
N SER A 121 -16.27 -23.72 15.57
CA SER A 121 -17.55 -23.80 14.84
C SER A 121 -17.84 -25.22 14.40
#